data_AF-A0A7Y7NB89-F1
#
_entry.id   AF-A0A7Y7NB89-F1
#
_cell.length_a   1.000
_cell.length_b   1.000
_cell.length_c   1.000
_cell.angle_alpha   90.00
_cell.angle_beta   90.00
_cell.angle_gamma   90.00
#
_symmetry.space_group_name_H-M   'P 1'
#
loop_
_entity.id
_entity.type
_entity.pdbx_description
1 polymer ?
#
loop_
_entity_poly.entity_id
_entity_poly.type
_entity_poly.pdbx_seq_one_letter_code
_entity_poly.pdbx_strand_id
1 'polypeptide(L)'
;MANNPASEAKYLFELLDADFDLSVISFDVTETVSDTFVVNLTLGSTERITFEDVKLQEGLLTVVGGVGAILNDESGDRYFHGIIRKFKHSGTSGRFLLYEAQLVPSPKAWEKVLNETVQLEDGTPQPLNTLRLCLAHFGGPAKPGPEWSQQIIDMITSNKYPNLYTDISSSFASGKFRKYFKTLFTGKLSEDQKKKMRSRILFGTDWYMIFAYGALNKQHLWDYCTETKNWLDSFDTSLWPYFTQYNPYRFYKLDTEVPRIAASIINLRNSKVYEGLNKLTPPQINDIDQEAAWIKVANRGHENYEETR
;
A
#
# COMPACT_ATOMS: atom_id res chain seq x y z
N MET A 1 -21.02 -38.56 -22.83
CA MET A 1 -19.57 -38.42 -22.62
C MET A 1 -19.39 -38.07 -21.15
N ALA A 2 -18.71 -38.90 -20.38
CA ALA A 2 -18.48 -38.63 -18.96
C ALA A 2 -17.41 -37.55 -18.83
N ASN A 3 -17.76 -36.41 -18.23
CA ASN A 3 -16.79 -35.37 -17.87
C ASN A 3 -15.84 -35.99 -16.84
N ASN A 4 -14.55 -36.05 -17.15
CA ASN A 4 -13.53 -36.54 -16.23
C ASN A 4 -12.91 -35.32 -15.54
N PRO A 5 -13.32 -34.97 -14.31
CA PRO A 5 -12.83 -33.78 -13.60
C PRO A 5 -11.34 -33.86 -13.20
N ALA A 6 -10.66 -34.97 -13.50
CA ALA A 6 -9.25 -35.16 -13.20
C ALA A 6 -8.28 -34.41 -14.14
N SER A 7 -8.77 -33.70 -15.17
CA SER A 7 -7.96 -33.03 -16.19
C SER A 7 -8.00 -31.49 -16.15
N GLU A 8 -8.77 -30.88 -15.26
CA GLU A 8 -8.87 -29.42 -15.20
C GLU A 8 -7.70 -28.84 -14.37
N ALA A 9 -7.01 -27.86 -14.95
CA ALA A 9 -5.90 -27.19 -14.29
C ALA A 9 -6.41 -26.45 -13.05
N LYS A 10 -5.90 -26.84 -11.87
CA LYS A 10 -6.29 -26.22 -10.59
C LYS A 10 -5.54 -24.92 -10.30
N TYR A 11 -4.44 -24.70 -11.02
CA TYR A 11 -3.55 -23.56 -10.83
C TYR A 11 -3.12 -23.05 -12.20
N LEU A 12 -3.33 -21.76 -12.43
CA LEU A 12 -2.96 -21.09 -13.67
C LEU A 12 -1.97 -19.98 -13.33
N PHE A 13 -0.96 -19.79 -14.17
CA PHE A 13 -0.04 -18.67 -14.04
C PHE A 13 0.17 -18.03 -15.41
N GLU A 14 0.03 -16.71 -15.46
CA GLU A 14 0.28 -15.93 -16.66
C GLU A 14 1.14 -14.71 -16.34
N LEU A 15 1.89 -14.25 -17.35
CA LEU A 15 2.55 -12.95 -17.35
C LEU A 15 1.67 -12.01 -18.16
N LEU A 16 1.24 -10.89 -17.57
CA LEU A 16 0.21 -10.04 -18.16
C LEU A 16 0.69 -9.28 -19.41
N ASP A 17 2.01 -9.07 -19.53
CA ASP A 17 2.64 -8.32 -20.62
C ASP A 17 3.49 -9.21 -21.55
N ALA A 18 3.45 -10.54 -21.38
CA ALA A 18 4.26 -11.46 -22.18
C ALA A 18 3.52 -12.77 -22.46
N ASP A 19 3.58 -13.19 -23.72
CA ASP A 19 2.97 -14.43 -24.19
C ASP A 19 3.98 -15.58 -24.08
N PHE A 20 4.15 -16.07 -22.85
CA PHE A 20 4.95 -17.27 -22.57
C PHE A 20 4.04 -18.40 -22.09
N ASP A 21 4.13 -19.56 -22.72
CA ASP A 21 3.44 -20.76 -22.24
C ASP A 21 4.15 -21.30 -20.99
N LEU A 22 3.53 -21.04 -19.84
CA LEU A 22 4.02 -21.38 -18.51
C LEU A 22 3.02 -22.28 -17.78
N SER A 23 3.46 -23.47 -17.41
CA SER A 23 2.67 -24.42 -16.60
C SER A 23 3.11 -24.36 -15.14
N VAL A 24 2.15 -24.25 -14.21
CA VAL A 24 2.44 -24.32 -12.76
C VAL A 24 2.70 -25.77 -12.36
N ILE A 25 3.89 -26.04 -11.83
CA ILE A 25 4.27 -27.36 -11.31
C ILE A 25 4.01 -27.43 -9.80
N SER A 26 4.43 -26.40 -9.07
CA SER A 26 4.21 -26.27 -7.62
C SER A 26 4.33 -24.81 -7.21
N PHE A 27 3.77 -24.46 -6.06
CA PHE A 27 3.95 -23.15 -5.47
C PHE A 27 3.80 -23.18 -3.96
N ASP A 28 4.39 -22.18 -3.30
CA ASP A 28 4.27 -21.92 -1.87
C ASP A 28 3.97 -20.44 -1.64
N VAL A 29 2.96 -20.15 -0.81
CA VAL A 29 2.57 -18.78 -0.46
C VAL A 29 2.92 -18.50 0.99
N THR A 30 3.58 -17.37 1.23
CA THR A 30 3.74 -16.79 2.58
C THR A 30 2.97 -15.49 2.65
N GLU A 31 2.01 -15.39 3.57
CA GLU A 31 1.26 -14.18 3.89
C GLU A 31 1.42 -13.86 5.38
N THR A 32 1.58 -12.59 5.73
CA THR A 32 1.68 -12.15 7.11
C THR A 32 1.06 -10.77 7.23
N VAL A 33 0.33 -10.52 8.32
CA VAL A 33 -0.25 -9.21 8.58
C VAL A 33 0.88 -8.18 8.64
N SER A 34 0.70 -7.08 7.89
CA SER A 34 1.69 -6.00 7.78
C SER A 34 3.04 -6.39 7.12
N ASP A 35 3.10 -7.49 6.38
CA ASP A 35 4.22 -7.81 5.48
C ASP A 35 3.68 -8.09 4.06
N THR A 36 4.50 -7.94 3.03
CA THR A 36 4.10 -8.35 1.69
C THR A 36 4.03 -9.86 1.59
N PHE A 37 3.03 -10.37 0.89
CA PHE A 37 3.04 -11.77 0.53
C PHE A 37 4.24 -12.09 -0.37
N VAL A 38 4.63 -13.36 -0.38
CA VAL A 38 5.60 -13.89 -1.33
C VAL A 38 5.04 -15.20 -1.86
N VAL A 39 4.96 -15.33 -3.18
CA VAL A 39 4.65 -16.60 -3.85
C VAL A 39 5.94 -17.11 -4.48
N ASN A 40 6.39 -18.28 -4.06
CA ASN A 40 7.47 -19.00 -4.73
C ASN A 40 6.81 -20.00 -5.69
N LEU A 41 7.20 -19.95 -6.96
CA LEU A 41 6.62 -20.74 -8.04
C LEU A 41 7.68 -21.68 -8.61
N THR A 42 7.28 -22.88 -8.97
CA THR A 42 8.00 -23.74 -9.90
C THR A 42 7.17 -23.83 -11.17
N LEU A 43 7.74 -23.37 -12.28
CA LEU A 43 7.09 -23.26 -13.57
C LEU A 43 7.78 -24.17 -14.59
N GLY A 44 7.02 -24.71 -15.53
CA GLY A 44 7.53 -25.43 -16.69
C GLY A 44 7.23 -24.67 -17.97
N SER A 45 8.17 -24.62 -18.91
CA SER A 45 7.94 -24.11 -20.26
C SER A 45 8.69 -24.97 -21.28
N THR A 46 8.22 -25.00 -22.53
CA THR A 46 9.00 -25.58 -23.64
C THR A 46 10.00 -24.58 -24.23
N GLU A 47 9.87 -23.30 -23.88
CA GLU A 47 10.69 -22.22 -24.42
C GLU A 47 11.71 -21.75 -23.40
N ARG A 48 12.85 -21.24 -23.90
CA ARG A 48 13.90 -20.71 -23.04
C ARG A 48 13.57 -19.27 -22.66
N ILE A 49 13.21 -19.09 -21.40
CA ILE A 49 12.93 -17.77 -20.80
C ILE A 49 14.10 -17.38 -19.90
N THR A 50 14.59 -16.14 -20.03
CA THR A 50 15.63 -15.57 -19.16
C THR A 50 15.02 -14.62 -18.14
N PHE A 51 15.76 -14.27 -17.09
CA PHE A 51 15.25 -13.31 -16.11
C PHE A 51 14.99 -11.94 -16.72
N GLU A 52 15.83 -11.46 -17.64
CA GLU A 52 15.62 -10.15 -18.26
C GLU A 52 14.35 -10.09 -19.11
N ASP A 53 13.89 -11.23 -19.64
CA ASP A 53 12.64 -11.30 -20.39
C ASP A 53 11.40 -11.07 -19.51
N VAL A 54 11.49 -11.40 -18.21
CA VAL A 54 10.33 -11.41 -17.29
C VAL A 54 10.51 -10.48 -16.09
N LYS A 55 11.68 -9.87 -15.93
CA LYS A 55 12.02 -9.04 -14.77
C LYS A 55 11.06 -7.87 -14.65
N LEU A 56 10.45 -7.74 -13.48
CA LEU A 56 9.45 -6.72 -13.16
C LEU A 56 8.16 -6.78 -13.99
N GLN A 57 7.97 -7.83 -14.81
CA GLN A 57 6.68 -8.07 -15.44
C GLN A 57 5.64 -8.47 -14.41
N GLU A 58 4.39 -8.08 -14.66
CA GLU A 58 3.27 -8.48 -13.82
C GLU A 58 2.91 -9.94 -14.08
N GLY A 59 2.72 -10.69 -13.01
CA GLY A 59 2.28 -12.08 -13.04
C GLY A 59 1.02 -12.27 -12.21
N LEU A 60 0.17 -13.18 -12.66
CA LEU A 60 -1.07 -13.53 -11.99
C LEU A 60 -1.10 -15.05 -11.76
N LEU A 61 -1.05 -15.46 -10.49
CA LEU A 61 -1.35 -16.84 -10.10
C LEU A 61 -2.84 -16.93 -9.72
N THR A 62 -3.57 -17.79 -10.41
CA THR A 62 -4.98 -18.10 -10.13
C THR A 62 -5.07 -19.49 -9.52
N VAL A 63 -5.66 -19.57 -8.32
CA VAL A 63 -6.05 -20.81 -7.66
C VAL A 63 -7.53 -21.04 -7.93
N VAL A 64 -7.82 -21.98 -8.81
CA VAL A 64 -9.19 -22.25 -9.28
C VAL A 64 -10.00 -22.96 -8.19
N GLY A 65 -11.22 -22.49 -7.93
CA GLY A 65 -12.12 -23.09 -6.94
C GLY A 65 -11.64 -22.98 -5.48
N GLY A 66 -11.05 -21.83 -5.14
CA GLY A 66 -10.61 -21.49 -3.79
C GLY A 66 -11.74 -21.21 -2.78
N VAL A 67 -11.38 -20.51 -1.69
CA VAL A 67 -12.25 -20.25 -0.51
C VAL A 67 -13.54 -19.48 -0.86
N GLY A 68 -13.61 -18.80 -2.01
CA GLY A 68 -14.82 -18.11 -2.47
C GLY A 68 -16.00 -19.06 -2.76
N ALA A 69 -15.73 -20.35 -3.00
CA ALA A 69 -16.77 -21.38 -3.14
C ALA A 69 -17.56 -21.61 -1.83
N ILE A 70 -17.03 -21.19 -0.67
CA ILE A 70 -17.72 -21.26 0.63
C ILE A 70 -18.61 -20.01 0.85
N LEU A 71 -18.40 -18.94 0.07
CA LEU A 71 -19.04 -17.62 0.25
C LEU A 71 -20.03 -17.23 -0.87
N ASN A 72 -20.43 -18.16 -1.75
CA ASN A 72 -21.36 -17.94 -2.86
C ASN A 72 -20.92 -16.82 -3.84
N ASP A 73 -19.62 -16.67 -4.09
CA ASP A 73 -19.12 -15.87 -5.22
C ASP A 73 -19.04 -16.76 -6.48
N GLU A 74 -19.50 -16.27 -7.62
CA GLU A 74 -19.81 -17.08 -8.82
C GLU A 74 -18.59 -17.75 -9.48
N SER A 75 -17.36 -17.36 -9.15
CA SER A 75 -16.13 -18.06 -9.60
C SER A 75 -15.42 -18.87 -8.50
N GLY A 76 -15.49 -18.42 -7.24
CA GLY A 76 -14.78 -19.04 -6.11
C GLY A 76 -13.24 -18.97 -6.17
N ASP A 77 -12.66 -18.37 -7.21
CA ASP A 77 -11.22 -18.34 -7.46
C ASP A 77 -10.46 -17.40 -6.51
N ARG A 78 -9.19 -17.71 -6.27
CA ARG A 78 -8.28 -16.85 -5.51
C ARG A 78 -7.12 -16.41 -6.38
N TYR A 79 -6.86 -15.10 -6.40
CA TYR A 79 -5.81 -14.49 -7.22
C TYR A 79 -4.64 -13.99 -6.36
N PHE A 80 -3.42 -14.23 -6.84
CA PHE A 80 -2.21 -13.56 -6.37
C PHE A 80 -1.61 -12.76 -7.53
N HIS A 81 -1.74 -11.44 -7.48
CA HIS A 81 -1.22 -10.52 -8.50
C HIS A 81 0.01 -9.79 -7.97
N GLY A 82 1.10 -9.86 -8.73
CA GLY A 82 2.35 -9.22 -8.34
C GLY A 82 3.31 -9.05 -9.51
N ILE A 83 4.58 -8.81 -9.21
CA ILE A 83 5.67 -8.74 -10.18
C ILE A 83 6.67 -9.88 -9.99
N ILE A 84 7.28 -10.32 -11.09
CA ILE A 84 8.39 -11.27 -11.05
C ILE A 84 9.65 -10.57 -10.54
N ARG A 85 10.05 -10.96 -9.34
CA ARG A 85 11.26 -10.47 -8.68
C ARG A 85 12.46 -11.36 -8.89
N LYS A 86 12.24 -12.67 -8.99
CA LYS A 86 13.28 -13.66 -9.27
C LYS A 86 12.77 -14.62 -10.31
N PHE A 87 13.64 -15.02 -11.23
CA PHE A 87 13.37 -16.05 -12.20
C PHE A 87 14.69 -16.77 -12.51
N LYS A 88 14.72 -18.08 -12.34
CA LYS A 88 15.94 -18.87 -12.52
C LYS A 88 15.61 -20.23 -13.11
N HIS A 89 16.30 -20.60 -14.18
CA HIS A 89 16.27 -21.97 -14.68
C HIS A 89 16.85 -22.93 -13.63
N SER A 90 16.04 -23.91 -13.20
CA SER A 90 16.37 -24.86 -12.13
C SER A 90 16.66 -26.26 -12.66
N GLY A 91 16.24 -26.60 -13.88
CA GLY A 91 16.52 -27.90 -14.48
C GLY A 91 15.64 -28.20 -15.68
N THR A 92 15.57 -29.46 -16.08
CA THR A 92 14.78 -29.93 -17.22
C THR A 92 14.04 -31.22 -16.87
N SER A 93 12.82 -31.38 -17.36
CA SER A 93 12.04 -32.61 -17.24
C SER A 93 11.45 -32.98 -18.60
N GLY A 94 12.05 -33.97 -19.26
CA GLY A 94 11.72 -34.32 -20.64
C GLY A 94 11.94 -33.14 -21.58
N ARG A 95 10.85 -32.67 -22.23
CA ARG A 95 10.87 -31.51 -23.13
C ARG A 95 10.69 -30.15 -22.43
N PHE A 96 10.44 -30.15 -21.13
CA PHE A 96 10.16 -28.93 -20.38
C PHE A 96 11.41 -28.42 -19.67
N LEU A 97 11.66 -27.13 -19.80
CA LEU A 97 12.59 -26.36 -18.99
C LEU A 97 11.87 -25.94 -17.71
N LEU A 98 12.52 -26.14 -16.57
CA LEU A 98 11.97 -25.84 -15.24
C LEU A 98 12.55 -24.53 -14.71
N TYR A 99 11.69 -23.74 -14.10
CA TYR A 99 12.01 -22.42 -13.59
C TYR A 99 11.54 -22.26 -12.15
N GLU A 100 12.39 -21.69 -11.32
CA GLU A 100 12.01 -21.13 -10.03
C GLU A 100 11.71 -19.64 -10.22
N ALA A 101 10.51 -19.22 -9.86
CA ALA A 101 10.09 -17.82 -9.90
C ALA A 101 9.63 -17.34 -8.53
N GLN A 102 9.74 -16.03 -8.30
CA GLN A 102 9.23 -15.38 -7.10
C GLN A 102 8.34 -14.20 -7.50
N LEU A 103 7.06 -14.30 -7.16
CA LEU A 103 6.05 -13.25 -7.35
C LEU A 103 5.83 -12.52 -6.01
N VAL A 104 5.85 -11.19 -6.06
CA VAL A 104 5.65 -10.31 -4.91
C VAL A 104 4.67 -9.18 -5.26
N PRO A 105 3.95 -8.58 -4.29
CA PRO A 105 3.08 -7.44 -4.54
C PRO A 105 3.75 -6.32 -5.32
N SER A 106 2.95 -5.61 -6.10
CA SER A 106 3.36 -4.46 -6.90
C SER A 106 2.47 -3.26 -6.58
N PRO A 107 3.02 -2.07 -6.26
CA PRO A 107 2.25 -0.83 -6.18
C PRO A 107 1.45 -0.59 -7.46
N LYS A 108 1.98 -1.00 -8.62
CA LYS A 108 1.33 -0.84 -9.92
C LYS A 108 0.07 -1.67 -10.13
N ALA A 109 -0.19 -2.69 -9.30
CA ALA A 109 -1.47 -3.41 -9.36
C ALA A 109 -2.67 -2.45 -9.16
N TRP A 110 -2.46 -1.32 -8.47
CA TRP A 110 -3.46 -0.27 -8.33
C TRP A 110 -3.68 0.56 -9.60
N GLU A 111 -2.75 0.58 -10.56
CA GLU A 111 -2.91 1.37 -11.80
C GLU A 111 -4.14 0.94 -12.57
N LYS A 112 -4.44 -0.36 -12.63
CA LYS A 112 -5.65 -0.85 -13.27
C LYS A 112 -6.89 -0.21 -12.65
N VAL A 113 -7.03 -0.30 -11.32
CA VAL A 113 -8.15 0.32 -10.59
C VAL A 113 -8.18 1.84 -10.78
N LEU A 114 -7.04 2.51 -10.66
CA LEU A 114 -6.95 3.96 -10.75
C LEU A 114 -7.20 4.49 -12.17
N ASN A 115 -7.00 3.67 -13.21
CA ASN A 115 -7.27 4.06 -14.60
C ASN A 115 -8.72 3.82 -15.02
N GLU A 116 -9.54 3.19 -14.19
CA GLU A 116 -10.96 2.96 -14.47
C GLU A 116 -11.84 4.19 -14.21
N THR A 117 -13.04 4.15 -14.77
CA THR A 117 -14.15 5.06 -14.47
C THR A 117 -15.37 4.24 -14.05
N VAL A 118 -15.94 4.56 -12.90
CA VAL A 118 -17.15 3.89 -12.39
C VAL A 118 -18.37 4.79 -12.56
N GLN A 119 -19.56 4.20 -12.62
CA GLN A 119 -20.82 4.94 -12.61
C GLN A 119 -21.36 5.02 -11.18
N LEU A 120 -21.67 6.23 -10.70
CA LEU A 120 -22.36 6.43 -9.43
C LEU A 120 -23.85 6.08 -9.55
N GLU A 121 -24.56 5.98 -8.42
CA GLU A 121 -26.00 5.64 -8.39
C GLU A 121 -26.87 6.62 -9.19
N ASP A 122 -26.44 7.88 -9.30
CA ASP A 122 -27.11 8.92 -10.07
C ASP A 122 -26.74 8.92 -11.58
N GLY A 123 -25.91 7.96 -12.01
CA GLY A 123 -25.40 7.85 -13.38
C GLY A 123 -24.23 8.76 -13.70
N THR A 124 -23.64 9.44 -12.71
CA THR A 124 -22.46 10.29 -12.92
C THR A 124 -21.21 9.43 -13.08
N PRO A 125 -20.41 9.62 -14.16
CA PRO A 125 -19.12 8.94 -14.29
C PRO A 125 -18.10 9.53 -13.32
N GLN A 126 -17.49 8.69 -12.52
CA GLN A 126 -16.45 9.05 -11.55
C GLN A 126 -15.12 8.38 -11.95
N PRO A 127 -14.12 9.14 -12.44
CA PRO A 127 -12.79 8.59 -12.67
C PRO A 127 -12.16 8.21 -11.32
N LEU A 128 -11.48 7.05 -11.27
CA LEU A 128 -10.87 6.54 -10.05
C LEU A 128 -9.45 7.07 -9.81
N ASN A 129 -8.83 7.72 -10.79
CA ASN A 129 -7.50 8.34 -10.60
C ASN A 129 -7.50 9.50 -9.59
N THR A 130 -8.68 10.02 -9.23
CA THR A 130 -8.87 11.02 -8.17
C THR A 130 -9.10 10.39 -6.80
N LEU A 131 -9.07 9.06 -6.66
CA LEU A 131 -9.19 8.40 -5.37
C LEU A 131 -8.04 8.82 -4.43
N ARG A 132 -8.37 9.13 -3.18
CA ARG A 132 -7.36 9.32 -2.12
C ARG A 132 -6.88 7.95 -1.65
N LEU A 133 -5.72 7.55 -2.15
CA LEU A 133 -5.11 6.25 -1.86
C LEU A 133 -3.77 6.46 -1.15
N CYS A 134 -3.53 5.72 -0.06
CA CYS A 134 -2.22 5.68 0.59
C CYS A 134 -1.64 4.28 0.43
N LEU A 135 -0.51 4.17 -0.28
CA LEU A 135 0.20 2.91 -0.46
C LEU A 135 1.19 2.69 0.70
N ALA A 136 0.99 1.62 1.45
CA ALA A 136 1.88 1.21 2.53
C ALA A 136 2.79 0.04 2.07
N HIS A 137 4.07 -0.04 2.43
CA HIS A 137 4.91 1.00 3.05
C HIS A 137 5.98 1.47 2.06
N PHE A 138 6.25 2.77 2.00
CA PHE A 138 7.42 3.34 1.34
C PHE A 138 8.69 2.78 1.99
N GLY A 139 9.59 2.22 1.17
CA GLY A 139 10.69 1.37 1.62
C GLY A 139 10.48 -0.11 1.33
N GLY A 140 9.22 -0.53 1.23
CA GLY A 140 8.82 -1.92 1.06
C GLY A 140 9.25 -2.78 2.26
N PRO A 141 8.77 -4.02 2.34
CA PRO A 141 9.33 -4.95 3.30
C PRO A 141 10.79 -5.27 3.00
N ALA A 142 11.46 -5.89 3.97
CA ALA A 142 12.89 -6.24 3.89
C ALA A 142 13.26 -7.01 2.60
N LYS A 143 12.28 -7.64 1.95
CA LYS A 143 12.45 -8.47 0.76
C LYS A 143 12.32 -7.69 -0.57
N PRO A 144 11.20 -7.08 -1.00
CA PRO A 144 11.06 -6.49 -2.34
C PRO A 144 11.98 -5.29 -2.63
N GLY A 145 12.56 -4.64 -1.62
CA GLY A 145 13.71 -3.75 -1.82
C GLY A 145 13.41 -2.42 -2.53
N PRO A 146 14.45 -1.76 -3.11
CA PRO A 146 14.34 -0.44 -3.73
C PRO A 146 13.34 -0.34 -4.90
N GLU A 147 13.04 -1.46 -5.56
CA GLU A 147 12.14 -1.53 -6.71
C GLU A 147 10.70 -1.14 -6.33
N TRP A 148 10.21 -1.61 -5.18
CA TRP A 148 8.92 -1.21 -4.62
C TRP A 148 8.84 0.30 -4.42
N SER A 149 9.87 0.88 -3.81
CA SER A 149 9.95 2.32 -3.57
C SER A 149 10.01 3.11 -4.88
N GLN A 150 10.74 2.59 -5.88
CA GLN A 150 10.83 3.23 -7.20
C GLN A 150 9.49 3.28 -7.91
N GLN A 151 8.69 2.21 -7.86
CA GLN A 151 7.35 2.24 -8.47
C GLN A 151 6.42 3.26 -7.81
N ILE A 152 6.46 3.39 -6.48
CA ILE A 152 5.70 4.42 -5.77
C ILE A 152 6.16 5.83 -6.19
N ILE A 153 7.48 6.05 -6.29
CA ILE A 153 8.04 7.33 -6.78
C ILE A 153 7.52 7.61 -8.18
N ASP A 154 7.57 6.63 -9.09
CA ASP A 154 7.14 6.80 -10.48
C ASP A 154 5.64 7.13 -10.55
N MET A 155 4.80 6.41 -9.80
CA MET A 155 3.35 6.67 -9.74
C MET A 155 3.05 8.07 -9.20
N ILE A 156 3.64 8.47 -8.06
CA ILE A 156 3.43 9.80 -7.46
C ILE A 156 3.94 10.91 -8.37
N THR A 157 5.08 10.71 -9.03
CA THR A 157 5.72 11.77 -9.83
C THR A 157 5.17 11.89 -11.25
N SER A 158 4.42 10.89 -11.73
CA SER A 158 3.77 10.86 -13.04
C SER A 158 2.66 11.90 -13.25
N ASN A 159 2.13 12.49 -12.17
CA ASN A 159 0.94 13.34 -12.15
C ASN A 159 -0.38 12.66 -12.57
N LYS A 160 -0.39 11.36 -12.88
CA LYS A 160 -1.61 10.63 -13.26
C LYS A 160 -2.57 10.42 -12.09
N TYR A 161 -2.02 10.30 -10.89
CA TYR A 161 -2.76 9.98 -9.66
C TYR A 161 -2.57 11.12 -8.64
N PRO A 162 -3.27 12.26 -8.81
CA PRO A 162 -3.03 13.47 -8.02
C PRO A 162 -3.23 13.25 -6.51
N ASN A 163 -4.07 12.29 -6.12
CA ASN A 163 -4.42 12.01 -4.74
C ASN A 163 -3.71 10.76 -4.17
N LEU A 164 -2.62 10.32 -4.81
CA LEU A 164 -1.81 9.19 -4.35
C LEU A 164 -0.79 9.61 -3.29
N TYR A 165 -0.80 8.89 -2.18
CA TYR A 165 0.09 9.04 -1.03
C TYR A 165 0.82 7.72 -0.74
N THR A 166 1.82 7.79 0.11
CA THR A 166 2.49 6.60 0.65
C THR A 166 2.86 6.80 2.11
N ASP A 167 2.84 5.72 2.90
CA ASP A 167 3.24 5.74 4.31
C ASP A 167 4.64 5.14 4.50
N ILE A 168 5.47 5.74 5.36
CA ILE A 168 6.88 5.37 5.56
C ILE A 168 7.21 4.69 6.90
N SER A 169 6.21 4.50 7.78
CA SER A 169 6.37 4.19 9.22
C SER A 169 7.45 3.15 9.57
N SER A 170 7.13 1.86 9.62
CA SER A 170 8.07 0.85 10.13
C SER A 170 9.40 0.75 9.37
N SER A 171 9.44 1.16 8.10
CA SER A 171 10.66 1.19 7.29
C SER A 171 11.78 2.02 7.93
N PHE A 172 11.45 3.11 8.64
CA PHE A 172 12.43 3.97 9.31
C PHE A 172 13.11 3.34 10.53
N ALA A 173 12.65 2.19 11.03
CA ALA A 173 13.41 1.43 12.03
C ALA A 173 14.72 0.86 11.45
N SER A 174 14.85 0.76 10.12
CA SER A 174 16.03 0.23 9.45
C SER A 174 17.03 1.33 9.08
N GLY A 175 18.26 1.23 9.62
CA GLY A 175 19.37 2.12 9.23
C GLY A 175 19.74 2.04 7.74
N LYS A 176 19.54 0.88 7.10
CA LYS A 176 19.74 0.71 5.65
C LYS A 176 18.72 1.53 4.86
N PHE A 177 17.46 1.49 5.27
CA PHE A 177 16.41 2.28 4.63
C PHE A 177 16.62 3.77 4.85
N ARG A 178 16.95 4.20 6.08
CA ARG A 178 17.36 5.60 6.37
C ARG A 178 18.40 6.08 5.35
N LYS A 179 19.50 5.33 5.18
CA LYS A 179 20.56 5.69 4.22
C LYS A 179 20.02 5.81 2.78
N TYR A 180 19.23 4.84 2.33
CA TYR A 180 18.59 4.87 1.00
C TYR A 180 17.68 6.11 0.84
N PHE A 181 16.82 6.38 1.80
CA PHE A 181 15.91 7.52 1.81
C PHE A 181 16.66 8.85 1.72
N LYS A 182 17.74 9.02 2.50
CA LYS A 182 18.58 10.22 2.41
C LYS A 182 19.16 10.37 1.00
N THR A 183 19.70 9.30 0.42
CA THR A 183 20.21 9.33 -0.96
C THR A 183 19.15 9.74 -1.98
N LEU A 184 17.87 9.36 -1.78
CA LEU A 184 16.78 9.82 -2.64
C LEU A 184 16.65 11.35 -2.60
N PHE A 185 16.52 11.93 -1.40
CA PHE A 185 16.26 13.36 -1.21
C PHE A 185 17.49 14.25 -1.39
N THR A 186 18.71 13.72 -1.22
CA THR A 186 19.94 14.51 -1.39
C THR A 186 20.60 14.37 -2.76
N GLY A 187 20.17 13.44 -3.62
CA GLY A 187 20.86 13.26 -4.89
C GLY A 187 20.12 12.50 -6.00
N LYS A 188 19.29 11.50 -5.70
CA LYS A 188 18.66 10.69 -6.77
C LYS A 188 17.45 11.38 -7.42
N LEU A 189 16.62 12.04 -6.63
CA LEU A 189 15.42 12.71 -7.12
C LEU A 189 15.76 14.10 -7.68
N SER A 190 15.12 14.48 -8.78
CA SER A 190 15.09 15.89 -9.23
C SER A 190 14.33 16.76 -8.23
N GLU A 191 14.54 18.08 -8.26
CA GLU A 191 13.84 19.01 -7.34
C GLU A 191 12.31 18.95 -7.44
N ASP A 192 11.77 18.77 -8.65
CA ASP A 192 10.32 18.57 -8.85
C ASP A 192 9.83 17.27 -8.18
N GLN A 193 10.57 16.17 -8.37
CA GLN A 193 10.24 14.90 -7.72
C GLN A 193 10.36 14.98 -6.21
N LYS A 194 11.37 15.67 -5.67
CA LYS A 194 11.50 15.90 -4.21
C LYS A 194 10.31 16.67 -3.68
N LYS A 195 9.88 17.74 -4.35
CA LYS A 195 8.71 18.54 -3.95
C LYS A 195 7.45 17.67 -3.92
N LYS A 196 7.21 16.87 -4.97
CA LYS A 196 6.06 15.95 -5.05
C LYS A 196 6.11 14.90 -3.96
N MET A 197 7.21 14.16 -3.84
CA MET A 197 7.38 13.13 -2.81
C MET A 197 7.23 13.71 -1.41
N ARG A 198 7.82 14.88 -1.13
CA ARG A 198 7.67 15.57 0.15
C ARG A 198 6.19 15.83 0.49
N SER A 199 5.37 16.19 -0.49
CA SER A 199 3.94 16.49 -0.30
C SER A 199 3.02 15.25 -0.28
N ARG A 200 3.56 14.04 -0.50
CA ARG A 200 2.77 12.80 -0.65
C ARG A 200 3.22 11.66 0.27
N ILE A 201 4.28 11.83 1.05
CA ILE A 201 4.68 10.87 2.08
C ILE A 201 3.98 11.21 3.41
N LEU A 202 3.32 10.23 4.00
CA LEU A 202 2.78 10.28 5.35
C LEU A 202 3.75 9.61 6.31
N PHE A 203 3.82 10.12 7.53
CA PHE A 203 4.38 9.41 8.65
C PHE A 203 3.23 8.78 9.44
N GLY A 204 2.84 7.59 9.02
CA GLY A 204 1.98 6.72 9.81
C GLY A 204 2.70 6.24 11.05
N THR A 205 1.94 5.88 12.07
CA THR A 205 2.41 4.98 13.13
C THR A 205 1.69 3.68 12.88
N ASP A 206 2.37 2.69 12.34
CA ASP A 206 1.77 1.36 12.25
C ASP A 206 1.28 0.99 13.65
N TRP A 207 -0.01 0.70 13.81
CA TRP A 207 -0.60 0.53 15.15
C TRP A 207 0.13 -0.55 15.95
N TYR A 208 0.71 -1.55 15.27
CA TYR A 208 1.51 -2.59 15.90
C TYR A 208 2.85 -2.04 16.44
N MET A 209 3.40 -0.94 15.92
CA MET A 209 4.59 -0.29 16.50
C MET A 209 4.32 0.18 17.94
N ILE A 210 3.08 0.55 18.28
CA ILE A 210 2.71 0.89 19.65
C ILE A 210 2.91 -0.31 20.59
N PHE A 211 2.59 -1.52 20.13
CA PHE A 211 2.64 -2.74 20.93
C PHE A 211 3.97 -3.49 20.82
N ALA A 212 4.47 -3.69 19.61
CA ALA A 212 5.64 -4.49 19.28
C ALA A 212 6.96 -3.77 19.59
N TYR A 213 7.04 -2.45 19.37
CA TYR A 213 8.29 -1.71 19.59
C TYR A 213 8.64 -1.64 21.08
N GLY A 214 7.61 -1.46 21.93
CA GLY A 214 7.74 -1.53 23.39
C GLY A 214 8.03 -2.94 23.90
N ALA A 215 7.34 -3.97 23.38
CA ALA A 215 7.48 -5.34 23.86
C ALA A 215 8.80 -6.02 23.44
N LEU A 216 9.31 -5.74 22.24
CA LEU A 216 10.48 -6.44 21.68
C LEU A 216 11.79 -5.68 21.92
N ASN A 217 11.77 -4.34 21.87
CA ASN A 217 12.99 -3.52 21.92
C ASN A 217 13.10 -2.64 23.16
N LYS A 218 12.11 -2.66 24.08
CA LYS A 218 12.01 -1.72 25.22
C LYS A 218 12.06 -0.24 24.81
N GLN A 219 11.77 0.07 23.55
CA GLN A 219 11.75 1.43 23.02
C GLN A 219 10.30 1.89 22.90
N HIS A 220 10.01 3.10 23.36
CA HIS A 220 8.67 3.65 23.25
C HIS A 220 8.48 4.27 21.86
N LEU A 221 7.22 4.38 21.42
CA LEU A 221 6.86 5.09 20.19
C LEU A 221 7.48 6.50 20.15
N TRP A 222 7.58 7.15 21.31
CA TRP A 222 8.21 8.45 21.48
C TRP A 222 9.67 8.47 21.02
N ASP A 223 10.45 7.44 21.37
CA ASP A 223 11.86 7.33 21.00
C ASP A 223 12.00 7.17 19.49
N TYR A 224 11.18 6.30 18.89
CA TYR A 224 11.14 6.09 17.46
C TYR A 224 10.79 7.37 16.69
N CYS A 225 9.78 8.13 17.14
CA CYS A 225 9.42 9.43 16.57
C CYS A 225 10.56 10.45 16.72
N THR A 226 11.16 10.54 17.90
CA THR A 226 12.25 11.48 18.20
C THR A 226 13.49 11.19 17.35
N GLU A 227 13.90 9.93 17.27
CA GLU A 227 15.01 9.50 16.43
C GLU A 227 14.74 9.79 14.95
N THR A 228 13.54 9.46 14.47
CA THR A 228 13.19 9.66 13.06
C THR A 228 13.16 11.14 12.70
N LYS A 229 12.59 11.99 13.58
CA LYS A 229 12.63 13.44 13.44
C LYS A 229 14.06 13.96 13.40
N ASN A 230 14.88 13.64 14.41
CA ASN A 230 16.26 14.10 14.48
C ASN A 230 17.07 13.67 13.26
N TRP A 231 16.80 12.48 12.74
CA TRP A 231 17.45 11.96 11.55
C TRP A 231 17.02 12.70 10.28
N LEU A 232 15.72 12.98 10.09
CA LEU A 232 15.22 13.79 8.97
C LEU A 232 15.79 15.22 9.01
N ASP A 233 15.76 15.84 10.19
CA ASP A 233 16.26 17.18 10.44
C ASP A 233 17.77 17.31 10.15
N SER A 234 18.52 16.20 10.18
CA SER A 234 19.95 16.19 9.85
C SER A 234 20.26 16.55 8.38
N PHE A 235 19.25 16.59 7.50
CA PHE A 235 19.45 16.97 6.09
C PHE A 235 18.30 17.77 5.48
N ASP A 236 17.08 17.67 5.98
CA ASP A 236 15.95 18.50 5.55
C ASP A 236 14.91 18.61 6.68
N THR A 237 14.94 19.75 7.37
CA THR A 237 14.03 20.06 8.49
C THR A 237 12.58 20.28 8.09
N SER A 238 12.28 20.37 6.78
CA SER A 238 10.92 20.50 6.30
C SER A 238 10.19 19.15 6.25
N LEU A 239 10.91 18.03 6.11
CA LEU A 239 10.29 16.72 5.90
C LEU A 239 9.39 16.28 7.06
N TRP A 240 9.85 16.46 8.31
CA TRP A 240 9.08 16.02 9.47
C TRP A 240 7.71 16.71 9.56
N PRO A 241 7.61 18.06 9.56
CA PRO A 241 6.32 18.72 9.51
C PRO A 241 5.44 18.22 8.36
N TYR A 242 5.99 18.11 7.14
CA TYR A 242 5.22 17.63 5.99
C TYR A 242 4.62 16.24 6.26
N PHE A 243 5.41 15.30 6.75
CA PHE A 243 4.99 13.91 6.91
C PHE A 243 4.02 13.71 8.08
N THR A 244 4.18 14.47 9.18
CA THR A 244 3.37 14.28 10.40
C THR A 244 2.18 15.22 10.53
N GLN A 245 2.16 16.33 9.79
CA GLN A 245 1.13 17.36 9.94
C GLN A 245 0.49 17.73 8.59
N TYR A 246 1.25 18.32 7.66
CA TYR A 246 0.68 18.89 6.43
C TYR A 246 0.00 17.80 5.57
N ASN A 247 0.70 16.70 5.31
CA ASN A 247 0.21 15.66 4.43
C ASN A 247 -0.94 14.86 5.05
N PRO A 248 -0.91 14.45 6.34
CA PRO A 248 -2.06 13.84 7.00
C PRO A 248 -3.29 14.75 6.98
N TYR A 249 -3.11 16.05 7.26
CA TYR A 249 -4.21 17.01 7.27
C TYR A 249 -4.90 17.08 5.90
N ARG A 250 -4.11 17.14 4.81
CA ARG A 250 -4.60 17.11 3.43
C ARG A 250 -5.23 15.76 3.04
N PHE A 251 -4.57 14.66 3.36
CA PHE A 251 -5.01 13.32 2.97
C PHE A 251 -6.35 12.95 3.63
N TYR A 252 -6.47 13.20 4.94
CA TYR A 252 -7.70 12.92 5.69
C TYR A 252 -8.74 14.05 5.61
N LYS A 253 -8.46 15.13 4.85
CA LYS A 253 -9.35 16.28 4.66
C LYS A 253 -9.82 16.86 6.00
N LEU A 254 -8.90 17.00 6.95
CA LEU A 254 -9.24 17.35 8.32
C LEU A 254 -9.87 18.75 8.42
N ASP A 255 -9.71 19.61 7.41
CA ASP A 255 -10.43 20.88 7.28
C ASP A 255 -11.96 20.71 7.18
N THR A 256 -12.43 19.65 6.51
CA THR A 256 -13.86 19.34 6.36
C THR A 256 -14.33 18.23 7.30
N GLU A 257 -13.45 17.28 7.62
CA GLU A 257 -13.81 16.07 8.35
C GLU A 257 -13.79 16.25 9.87
N VAL A 258 -12.98 17.16 10.42
CA VAL A 258 -12.89 17.36 11.89
C VAL A 258 -14.25 17.70 12.52
N PRO A 259 -15.07 18.63 11.98
CA PRO A 259 -16.41 18.88 12.49
C PRO A 259 -17.32 17.65 12.41
N ARG A 260 -17.25 16.88 11.32
CA ARG A 260 -18.04 15.65 11.15
C ARG A 260 -17.63 14.57 12.15
N ILE A 261 -16.33 14.42 12.42
CA ILE A 261 -15.77 13.48 13.39
C ILE A 261 -16.21 13.88 14.80
N ALA A 262 -16.08 15.15 15.17
CA ALA A 262 -16.54 15.68 16.46
C ALA A 262 -18.04 15.38 16.68
N ALA A 263 -18.89 15.73 15.71
CA ALA A 263 -20.31 15.43 15.75
C ALA A 263 -20.60 13.92 15.85
N SER A 264 -19.84 13.08 15.14
CA SER A 264 -19.98 11.62 15.20
C SER A 264 -19.62 11.07 16.58
N ILE A 265 -18.55 11.56 17.21
CA ILE A 265 -18.15 11.18 18.57
C ILE A 265 -19.25 11.55 19.57
N ILE A 266 -19.76 12.78 19.50
CA ILE A 266 -20.83 13.27 20.37
C ILE A 266 -22.09 12.42 20.19
N ASN A 267 -22.50 12.17 18.95
CA ASN A 267 -23.67 11.37 18.63
C ASN A 267 -23.53 9.93 19.11
N LEU A 268 -22.40 9.26 18.84
CA LEU A 268 -22.16 7.88 19.27
C LEU A 268 -22.22 7.75 20.80
N ARG A 269 -21.58 8.67 21.53
CA ARG A 269 -21.54 8.67 23.00
C ARG A 269 -22.89 8.98 23.64
N ASN A 270 -23.71 9.79 22.99
CA ASN A 270 -25.04 10.15 23.49
C ASN A 270 -26.13 9.16 23.05
N SER A 271 -25.88 8.42 21.98
CA SER A 271 -26.71 7.30 21.55
C SER A 271 -26.52 6.09 22.47
N LYS A 272 -27.55 5.23 22.59
CA LYS A 272 -27.44 3.94 23.31
C LYS A 272 -26.79 2.84 22.44
N VAL A 273 -26.13 3.19 21.33
CA VAL A 273 -25.65 2.21 20.34
C VAL A 273 -24.48 1.37 20.87
N TYR A 274 -23.70 1.89 21.84
CA TYR A 274 -22.61 1.16 22.46
C TYR A 274 -22.71 1.17 23.99
N GLU A 275 -23.02 0.01 24.59
CA GLU A 275 -23.24 -0.15 26.04
C GLU A 275 -22.00 0.08 26.91
N GLY A 276 -20.80 0.25 26.31
CA GLY A 276 -19.54 0.48 27.03
C GLY A 276 -19.07 1.93 27.09
N LEU A 277 -19.79 2.88 26.47
CA LEU A 277 -19.33 4.25 26.37
C LEU A 277 -20.18 5.18 27.25
N ASN A 278 -19.53 5.86 28.21
CA ASN A 278 -20.20 6.87 29.03
C ASN A 278 -20.73 8.02 28.16
N LYS A 279 -21.94 8.49 28.49
CA LYS A 279 -22.51 9.71 27.92
C LYS A 279 -21.62 10.90 28.23
N LEU A 280 -21.54 11.84 27.29
CA LEU A 280 -20.81 13.07 27.48
C LEU A 280 -21.66 14.07 28.27
N THR A 281 -21.02 14.76 29.19
CA THR A 281 -21.59 15.93 29.86
C THR A 281 -21.54 17.16 28.94
N PRO A 282 -22.38 18.19 29.16
CA PRO A 282 -22.34 19.41 28.36
C PRO A 282 -20.95 20.09 28.30
N PRO A 283 -20.17 20.18 29.40
CA PRO A 283 -18.80 20.69 29.33
C PRO A 283 -17.89 19.90 28.38
N GLN A 284 -17.95 18.55 28.42
CA GLN A 284 -17.13 17.71 27.55
C GLN A 284 -17.51 17.86 26.07
N ILE A 285 -18.78 18.08 25.77
CA ILE A 285 -19.23 18.37 24.40
C ILE A 285 -18.64 19.70 23.93
N ASN A 286 -18.73 20.74 24.78
CA ASN A 286 -18.15 22.05 24.46
C ASN A 286 -16.63 21.98 24.26
N ASP A 287 -15.92 21.18 25.08
CA ASP A 287 -14.48 20.97 24.93
C ASP A 287 -14.14 20.32 23.58
N ILE A 288 -14.91 19.31 23.14
CA ILE A 288 -14.75 18.66 21.83
C ILE A 288 -14.98 19.66 20.70
N ASP A 289 -16.05 20.45 20.76
CA ASP A 289 -16.37 21.44 19.73
C ASP A 289 -15.30 22.54 19.67
N GLN A 290 -14.80 22.98 20.82
CA GLN A 290 -13.74 23.96 20.93
C GLN A 290 -12.42 23.43 20.36
N GLU A 291 -12.05 22.19 20.67
CA GLU A 291 -10.86 21.54 20.12
C GLU A 291 -10.97 21.37 18.61
N ALA A 292 -12.12 20.93 18.10
CA ALA A 292 -12.40 20.83 16.67
C ALA A 292 -12.23 22.19 15.96
N ALA A 293 -12.74 23.28 16.57
CA ALA A 293 -12.58 24.63 16.04
C ALA A 293 -11.11 25.08 16.06
N TRP A 294 -10.37 24.79 17.13
CA TRP A 294 -8.94 25.11 17.23
C TRP A 294 -8.10 24.36 16.21
N ILE A 295 -8.32 23.06 16.02
CA ILE A 295 -7.63 22.27 15.00
C ILE A 295 -7.86 22.89 13.62
N LYS A 296 -9.11 23.26 13.30
CA LYS A 296 -9.43 23.91 12.03
C LYS A 296 -8.71 25.24 11.85
N VAL A 297 -8.67 26.08 12.89
CA VAL A 297 -8.01 27.39 12.83
C VAL A 297 -6.49 27.24 12.72
N ALA A 298 -5.88 26.38 13.54
CA ALA A 298 -4.44 26.15 13.59
C ALA A 298 -3.89 25.64 12.25
N ASN A 299 -4.71 24.92 11.48
CA ASN A 299 -4.33 24.34 10.21
C ASN A 299 -4.96 25.04 8.99
N ARG A 300 -5.53 26.24 9.17
CA ARG A 300 -6.09 27.05 8.05
C ARG A 300 -5.05 27.31 6.95
N GLY A 301 -3.78 27.47 7.32
CA GLY A 301 -2.66 27.60 6.37
C GLY A 301 -2.36 26.34 5.55
N HIS A 302 -3.09 25.25 5.78
CA HIS A 302 -2.98 23.97 5.07
C HIS A 302 -4.26 23.63 4.29
N GLU A 303 -5.22 24.57 4.21
CA GLU A 303 -6.39 24.45 3.34
C GLU A 303 -5.94 24.31 1.88
N ASN A 304 -6.37 23.24 1.22
CA ASN A 304 -6.01 22.97 -0.16
C ASN A 304 -7.03 23.59 -1.11
N TYR A 305 -6.69 24.72 -1.70
CA TYR A 305 -7.45 25.33 -2.81
C TYR A 305 -7.23 24.59 -4.14
N GLU A 306 -6.24 23.69 -4.21
CA GLU A 306 -5.76 23.06 -5.46
C GLU A 306 -6.48 21.74 -5.83
N GLU A 307 -7.19 21.08 -4.90
CA GLU A 307 -7.73 19.72 -5.12
C GLU A 307 -9.27 19.61 -5.12
N THR A 308 -9.97 20.75 -5.13
CA THR A 308 -11.45 20.85 -5.17
C THR A 308 -11.98 21.40 -6.50
N ARG A 309 -11.24 21.22 -7.60
CA ARG A 309 -11.73 21.46 -8.96
C ARG A 309 -11.73 20.19 -9.78
#